data_AF-A0A2V7UWQ4-F1
#
_entry.id   AF-A0A2V7UWQ4-F1
#
_cell.length_a   1.000
_cell.length_b   1.000
_cell.length_c   1.000
_cell.angle_alpha   90.00
_cell.angle_beta   90.00
_cell.angle_gamma   90.00
#
_symmetry.space_group_name_H-M   'P 1'
#
loop_
_entity.id
_entity.type
_entity.pdbx_description
1 polymer ?
#
loop_
_entity_poly.entity_id
_entity_poly.type
_entity_poly.pdbx_seq_one_letter_code
_entity_poly.pdbx_strand_id
1 'polypeptide(L)'
;MLAAAGVAAILAGSYVYSQGLIRVSVQEKRPGGDHIRLVVPGVVVPVLMALVPASEIGKHMPAEARQHLPLVQAAMDELQKLPDCTLVEVDGRGEQVRVRVREGLMVVDVNDSGDEVHVTLPLSSLRSVLAKLSRASHSWRHPEHRSDRCSDADDREAGGSKEAL
;
A
#
# COMPACT_ATOMS: atom_id res chain seq x y z
N MET A 1 6.41 27.86 27.95
CA MET A 1 6.68 26.95 26.81
C MET A 1 6.48 25.46 27.16
N LEU A 2 6.86 24.99 28.36
CA LEU A 2 6.64 23.59 28.80
C LEU A 2 5.17 23.13 28.74
N ALA A 3 4.20 23.99 29.12
CA ALA A 3 2.78 23.65 29.04
C ALA A 3 2.31 23.41 27.58
N ALA A 4 2.77 24.22 26.63
CA ALA A 4 2.42 24.06 25.22
C ALA A 4 3.05 22.78 24.61
N ALA A 5 4.30 22.46 24.99
CA ALA A 5 4.95 21.22 24.58
C ALA A 5 4.25 19.97 25.16
N GLY A 6 3.79 20.04 26.41
CA GLY A 6 3.03 18.96 27.05
C GLY A 6 1.68 18.70 26.37
N VAL A 7 0.92 19.76 26.07
CA VAL A 7 -0.35 19.64 25.34
C VAL A 7 -0.13 19.07 23.92
N ALA A 8 0.89 19.54 23.21
CA ALA A 8 1.22 19.03 21.88
C ALA A 8 1.59 17.53 21.92
N ALA A 9 2.36 17.10 22.91
CA ALA A 9 2.73 15.69 23.07
C ALA A 9 1.52 14.79 23.35
N ILE A 10 0.59 15.24 24.21
CA ILE A 10 -0.64 14.50 24.51
C ILE A 10 -1.53 14.39 23.28
N LEU A 11 -1.75 15.50 22.57
CA LEU A 11 -2.56 15.50 21.34
C LEU A 11 -1.94 14.62 20.26
N ALA A 12 -0.62 14.70 20.07
CA ALA A 12 0.09 13.84 19.13
C ALA A 12 -0.02 12.36 19.53
N GLY A 13 0.19 12.03 20.81
CA GLY A 13 0.06 10.66 21.31
C GLY A 13 -1.35 10.11 21.14
N SER A 14 -2.37 10.90 21.48
CA SER A 14 -3.78 10.54 21.28
C SER A 14 -4.11 10.31 19.81
N TYR A 15 -3.58 11.15 18.92
CA TYR A 15 -3.78 10.98 17.48
C TYR A 15 -3.17 9.66 17.00
N VAL A 16 -1.92 9.37 17.37
CA VAL A 16 -1.26 8.10 17.02
C VAL A 16 -2.04 6.89 17.53
N TYR A 17 -2.57 6.97 18.77
CA TYR A 17 -3.38 5.89 19.34
C TYR A 17 -4.70 5.70 18.59
N SER A 18 -5.39 6.79 18.24
CA SER A 18 -6.66 6.75 17.50
C SER A 18 -6.55 6.14 16.10
N GLN A 19 -5.35 6.14 15.51
CA GLN A 19 -5.08 5.57 14.20
C GLN A 19 -4.81 4.06 14.24
N GLY A 20 -4.73 3.48 15.45
CA GLY A 20 -4.51 2.05 15.66
C GLY A 20 -3.05 1.62 15.51
N LEU A 21 -2.80 0.39 15.95
CA LEU A 21 -1.48 -0.25 15.91
C LEU A 21 -1.52 -1.43 14.95
N ILE A 22 -0.45 -1.60 14.18
CA ILE A 22 -0.20 -2.81 13.41
C ILE A 22 0.54 -3.77 14.33
N ARG A 23 0.01 -4.99 14.48
CA ARG A 23 0.61 -6.06 15.27
C ARG A 23 0.78 -7.27 14.38
N VAL A 24 2.00 -7.77 14.32
CA VAL A 24 2.33 -9.03 13.65
C VAL A 24 2.98 -9.90 14.70
N SER A 25 2.37 -11.05 14.97
CA SER A 25 2.94 -12.09 15.82
C SER A 25 3.01 -13.37 15.02
N VAL A 26 4.20 -13.93 14.91
CA VAL A 26 4.44 -15.25 14.31
C VAL A 26 5.06 -16.11 15.38
N GLN A 27 4.48 -17.28 15.61
CA GLN A 27 4.98 -18.28 16.54
C GLN A 27 5.14 -19.60 15.81
N GLU A 28 6.38 -20.03 15.60
CA GLU A 28 6.67 -21.34 15.02
C GLU A 28 6.66 -22.42 16.10
N LYS A 29 5.87 -23.48 15.91
CA LYS A 29 5.65 -24.56 16.89
C LYS A 29 6.74 -25.63 16.88
N ARG A 30 7.94 -25.30 16.41
CA ARG A 30 9.11 -26.20 16.37
C ARG A 30 10.00 -26.00 17.60
N PRO A 31 10.75 -27.03 18.04
CA PRO A 31 11.73 -26.86 19.12
C PRO A 31 12.81 -25.86 18.70
N GLY A 32 12.84 -24.69 19.35
CA GLY A 32 13.73 -23.57 18.98
C GLY A 32 13.22 -22.66 17.86
N GLY A 33 11.92 -22.72 17.53
CA GLY A 33 11.30 -21.91 16.48
C GLY A 33 11.31 -20.40 16.75
N ASP A 34 11.27 -19.63 15.67
CA ASP A 34 11.32 -18.17 15.74
C ASP A 34 9.99 -17.57 16.24
N HIS A 35 10.11 -16.61 17.15
CA HIS A 35 8.98 -15.86 17.71
C HIS A 35 9.14 -14.39 17.35
N ILE A 36 8.45 -13.96 16.29
CA ILE A 36 8.56 -12.58 15.81
C ILE A 36 7.33 -11.82 16.28
N ARG A 37 7.55 -10.83 17.15
CA ARG A 37 6.51 -9.87 17.57
C ARG A 37 6.89 -8.46 17.13
N LEU A 38 6.18 -7.95 16.15
CA LEU A 38 6.35 -6.59 15.65
C LEU A 38 5.09 -5.78 15.99
N VAL A 39 5.29 -4.66 16.68
CA VAL A 39 4.22 -3.68 16.95
C VAL A 39 4.68 -2.33 16.44
N VAL A 40 3.95 -1.78 15.47
CA VAL A 40 4.26 -0.48 14.88
C VAL A 40 3.01 0.39 14.77
N PRO A 41 3.10 1.71 14.98
CA PRO A 41 1.94 2.59 14.81
C PRO A 41 1.44 2.63 13.36
N GLY A 42 0.12 2.58 13.16
CA GLY A 42 -0.49 2.59 11.81
C GLY A 42 -0.17 3.85 10.99
N VAL A 43 0.07 4.97 11.66
CA VAL A 43 0.47 6.26 11.04
C VAL A 43 1.81 6.23 10.33
N VAL A 44 2.67 5.25 10.64
CA VAL A 44 3.97 5.11 9.97
C VAL A 44 3.77 4.72 8.50
N VAL A 45 2.73 3.93 8.20
CA VAL A 45 2.45 3.45 6.84
C VAL A 45 2.25 4.59 5.83
N PRO A 46 1.33 5.55 6.02
CA PRO A 46 1.16 6.64 5.06
C PRO A 46 2.41 7.52 4.92
N VAL A 47 3.18 7.72 6.01
CA VAL A 47 4.45 8.47 5.97
C VAL A 47 5.47 7.75 5.08
N LEU A 48 5.65 6.43 5.27
CA LEU A 48 6.54 5.64 4.43
C LEU A 48 6.06 5.61 2.97
N MET A 49 4.75 5.45 2.74
CA MET A 49 4.19 5.45 1.38
C MET A 49 4.37 6.79 0.66
N ALA A 50 4.48 7.91 1.37
CA ALA A 50 4.80 9.20 0.77
C ALA A 50 6.23 9.23 0.21
N LEU A 51 7.18 8.53 0.86
CA LEU A 51 8.58 8.49 0.47
C LEU A 51 8.89 7.46 -0.63
N VAL A 52 8.09 6.40 -0.75
CA VAL A 52 8.31 5.37 -1.78
C VAL A 52 7.96 5.93 -3.18
N PRO A 53 8.86 5.91 -4.17
CA PRO A 53 8.57 6.33 -5.53
C PRO A 53 7.50 5.44 -6.20
N ALA A 54 6.55 6.06 -6.90
CA ALA A 54 5.47 5.32 -7.57
C ALA A 54 5.97 4.48 -8.77
N SER A 55 7.09 4.87 -9.39
CA SER A 55 7.70 4.18 -10.54
C SER A 55 8.15 2.75 -10.18
N GLU A 56 8.79 2.57 -9.03
CA GLU A 56 9.28 1.26 -8.57
C GLU A 56 8.15 0.30 -8.24
N ILE A 57 7.06 0.84 -7.66
CA ILE A 57 5.85 0.08 -7.37
C ILE A 57 5.20 -0.39 -8.67
N GLY A 58 5.04 0.52 -9.64
CA GLY A 58 4.48 0.21 -10.94
C GLY A 58 5.25 -0.93 -11.59
N LYS A 59 6.57 -0.81 -11.71
CA LYS A 59 7.44 -1.79 -12.40
C LYS A 59 7.29 -3.22 -11.88
N HIS A 60 7.22 -3.41 -10.57
CA HIS A 60 7.18 -4.75 -9.95
C HIS A 60 5.75 -5.27 -9.71
N MET A 61 4.72 -4.50 -10.04
CA MET A 61 3.33 -4.92 -9.83
C MET A 61 2.86 -5.89 -10.93
N PRO A 62 2.39 -7.10 -10.58
CA PRO A 62 1.81 -8.05 -11.53
C PRO A 62 0.62 -7.46 -12.31
N ALA A 63 0.45 -7.86 -13.57
CA ALA A 63 -0.64 -7.37 -14.41
C ALA A 63 -2.03 -7.69 -13.82
N GLU A 64 -2.19 -8.88 -13.26
CA GLU A 64 -3.43 -9.34 -12.59
C GLU A 64 -3.77 -8.44 -11.39
N ALA A 65 -2.78 -8.12 -10.56
CA ALA A 65 -2.97 -7.23 -9.41
C ALA A 65 -3.43 -5.83 -9.86
N ARG A 66 -2.92 -5.31 -10.98
CA ARG A 66 -3.36 -4.02 -11.55
C ARG A 66 -4.80 -4.05 -12.02
N GLN A 67 -5.23 -5.15 -12.62
CA GLN A 67 -6.59 -5.32 -13.16
C GLN A 67 -7.63 -5.35 -12.03
N HIS A 68 -7.33 -6.04 -10.93
CA HIS A 68 -8.25 -6.17 -9.79
C HIS A 68 -8.13 -5.03 -8.77
N LEU A 69 -7.15 -4.14 -8.90
CA LEU A 69 -6.92 -3.07 -7.94
C LEU A 69 -8.12 -2.14 -7.69
N PRO A 70 -8.87 -1.69 -8.74
CA PRO A 70 -10.06 -0.89 -8.53
C PRO A 70 -11.16 -1.65 -7.77
N LEU A 71 -11.29 -2.95 -8.02
CA LEU A 71 -12.24 -3.81 -7.31
C LEU A 71 -11.86 -3.93 -5.83
N VAL A 72 -10.58 -4.14 -5.54
CA VAL A 72 -10.07 -4.21 -4.16
C VAL A 72 -10.25 -2.88 -3.44
N GLN A 73 -10.06 -1.74 -4.13
CA GLN A 73 -10.34 -0.43 -3.55
C GLN A 73 -11.81 -0.22 -3.20
N ALA A 74 -12.72 -0.56 -4.12
CA ALA A 74 -14.15 -0.48 -3.87
C ALA A 74 -14.56 -1.41 -2.70
N ALA A 75 -14.04 -2.63 -2.68
CA ALA A 75 -14.28 -3.57 -1.58
C ALA A 75 -13.76 -3.00 -0.25
N MET A 76 -12.59 -2.35 -0.24
CA MET A 76 -12.02 -1.73 0.96
C MET A 76 -12.89 -0.59 1.50
N ASP A 77 -13.42 0.28 0.61
CA ASP A 77 -14.28 1.38 1.01
C ASP A 77 -15.62 0.88 1.62
N GLU A 78 -16.12 -0.27 1.17
CA GLU A 78 -17.28 -0.92 1.79
C GLU A 78 -16.93 -1.64 3.09
N LEU A 79 -15.79 -2.35 3.15
CA LEU A 79 -15.31 -3.02 4.36
C LEU A 79 -15.16 -2.05 5.55
N GLN A 80 -14.77 -0.80 5.30
CA GLN A 80 -14.68 0.23 6.35
C GLN A 80 -16.03 0.63 6.95
N LYS A 81 -17.14 0.40 6.23
CA LYS A 81 -18.49 0.71 6.69
C LYS A 81 -19.16 -0.46 7.39
N LEU A 82 -18.59 -1.66 7.26
CA LEU A 82 -19.16 -2.85 7.87
C LEU A 82 -19.01 -2.78 9.39
N PRO A 83 -20.05 -3.24 10.14
CA PRO A 83 -19.86 -3.55 11.54
C PRO A 83 -18.93 -4.74 11.68
N ASP A 84 -18.53 -5.00 12.92
CA ASP A 84 -17.78 -6.16 13.35
C ASP A 84 -18.30 -7.47 12.70
N CYS A 85 -17.55 -8.02 11.74
CA CYS A 85 -17.92 -9.23 10.99
C CYS A 85 -16.75 -10.20 10.77
N THR A 86 -17.07 -11.47 10.53
CA THR A 86 -16.12 -12.47 10.02
C THR A 86 -16.27 -12.55 8.50
N LEU A 87 -15.18 -12.33 7.77
CA LEU A 87 -15.16 -12.36 6.31
C LEU A 87 -14.89 -13.76 5.77
N VAL A 88 -13.92 -14.42 6.37
CA VAL A 88 -13.46 -15.74 5.95
C VAL A 88 -13.23 -16.57 7.20
N GLU A 89 -13.79 -17.78 7.21
CA GLU A 89 -13.50 -18.80 8.20
C GLU A 89 -13.31 -20.12 7.46
N VAL A 90 -12.12 -20.68 7.58
CA VAL A 90 -11.75 -21.98 7.03
C VAL A 90 -11.35 -22.85 8.20
N ASP A 91 -12.11 -23.92 8.42
CA ASP A 91 -11.78 -24.97 9.38
C ASP A 91 -11.39 -26.23 8.60
N GLY A 92 -10.09 -26.49 8.55
CA GLY A 92 -9.48 -27.68 7.96
C GLY A 92 -9.01 -28.68 9.03
N ARG A 93 -8.48 -29.82 8.58
CA ARG A 93 -7.92 -30.84 9.48
C ARG A 93 -6.53 -30.42 9.96
N GLY A 94 -6.49 -29.59 11.00
CA GLY A 94 -5.25 -29.07 11.59
C GLY A 94 -4.83 -27.67 11.12
N GLU A 95 -5.63 -27.06 10.24
CA GLU A 95 -5.45 -25.69 9.75
C GLU A 95 -6.72 -24.90 10.03
N GLN A 96 -6.57 -23.69 10.59
CA GLN A 96 -7.65 -22.75 10.81
C GLN A 96 -7.24 -21.37 10.30
N VAL A 97 -8.01 -20.82 9.38
CA VAL A 97 -7.83 -19.46 8.88
C VAL A 97 -9.06 -18.65 9.19
N ARG A 98 -8.88 -17.53 9.89
CA ARG A 98 -9.96 -16.59 10.20
C ARG A 98 -9.54 -15.19 9.82
N VAL A 99 -10.36 -14.55 9.00
CA VAL A 99 -10.22 -13.14 8.63
C VAL A 99 -11.45 -12.40 9.12
N ARG A 100 -11.25 -11.38 9.97
CA ARG A 100 -12.31 -10.62 10.61
C ARG A 100 -12.06 -9.13 10.50
N VAL A 101 -13.15 -8.36 10.53
CA VAL A 101 -13.13 -6.92 10.75
C VAL A 101 -13.67 -6.66 12.16
N ARG A 102 -12.91 -5.92 12.96
CA ARG A 102 -13.25 -5.57 14.35
C ARG A 102 -12.78 -4.15 14.62
N GLU A 103 -13.69 -3.25 15.01
CA GLU A 103 -13.37 -1.87 15.39
C GLU A 103 -12.53 -1.10 14.34
N GLY A 104 -12.79 -1.33 13.05
CA GLY A 104 -12.01 -0.72 11.96
C GLY A 104 -10.60 -1.30 11.76
N LEU A 105 -10.29 -2.41 12.45
CA LEU A 105 -9.09 -3.22 12.28
C LEU A 105 -9.42 -4.47 11.47
N MET A 106 -8.50 -4.88 10.61
CA MET A 106 -8.50 -6.19 9.98
C MET A 106 -7.65 -7.13 10.82
N VAL A 107 -8.24 -8.25 11.24
CA VAL A 107 -7.60 -9.29 12.04
C VAL A 107 -7.52 -10.56 11.21
N VAL A 108 -6.32 -11.05 11.00
CA VAL A 108 -6.02 -12.29 10.29
C VAL A 108 -5.36 -13.23 11.29
N ASP A 109 -6.04 -14.33 11.58
CA ASP A 109 -5.54 -15.43 12.37
C ASP A 109 -5.33 -16.63 11.45
N VAL A 110 -4.11 -17.17 11.43
CA VAL A 110 -3.79 -18.43 10.78
C VAL A 110 -3.17 -19.32 11.84
N ASN A 111 -3.73 -20.51 11.99
CA ASN A 111 -3.26 -21.51 12.94
C ASN A 111 -3.15 -22.84 12.20
N ASP A 112 -1.92 -23.28 11.93
CA ASP A 112 -1.63 -24.57 11.33
C ASP A 112 -0.78 -25.42 12.30
N SER A 113 -0.60 -26.69 11.98
CA SER A 113 0.29 -27.65 12.63
C SER A 113 1.72 -27.13 12.83
N GLY A 114 2.23 -26.31 11.92
CA GLY A 114 3.57 -25.73 11.99
C GLY A 114 3.63 -24.40 12.73
N ASP A 115 2.71 -23.48 12.45
CA ASP A 115 2.85 -22.06 12.81
C ASP A 115 1.52 -21.45 13.29
N GLU A 116 1.62 -20.42 14.13
CA GLU A 116 0.53 -19.53 14.49
C GLU A 116 0.89 -18.10 14.09
N VAL A 117 0.08 -17.52 13.20
CA VAL A 117 0.25 -16.18 12.67
C VAL A 117 -0.95 -15.33 13.05
N HIS A 118 -0.69 -14.25 13.79
CA HIS A 118 -1.67 -13.26 14.17
C HIS A 118 -1.26 -11.91 13.60
N VAL A 119 -2.07 -11.39 12.68
CA VAL A 119 -1.87 -10.08 12.08
C VAL A 119 -3.08 -9.21 12.37
N THR A 120 -2.85 -8.07 13.01
CA THR A 120 -3.86 -7.02 13.19
C THR A 120 -3.35 -5.75 12.53
N LEU A 121 -4.16 -5.12 11.69
CA LEU A 121 -3.82 -3.86 11.05
C LEU A 121 -5.02 -2.91 10.92
N PRO A 122 -4.83 -1.58 11.00
CA PRO A 122 -5.89 -0.62 10.72
C PRO A 122 -6.28 -0.63 9.24
N LEU A 123 -7.60 -0.62 8.95
CA LEU A 123 -8.10 -0.53 7.56
C LEU A 123 -7.68 0.79 6.89
N SER A 124 -7.45 1.85 7.67
CA SER A 124 -6.92 3.13 7.19
C SER A 124 -5.49 3.02 6.63
N SER A 125 -4.63 2.22 7.27
CA SER A 125 -3.28 1.92 6.78
C SER A 125 -3.34 1.15 5.46
N LEU A 126 -4.22 0.13 5.36
CA LEU A 126 -4.39 -0.64 4.14
C LEU A 126 -4.91 0.22 2.97
N ARG A 127 -5.87 1.12 3.24
CA ARG A 127 -6.36 2.10 2.26
C ARG A 127 -5.24 3.01 1.75
N SER A 128 -4.35 3.45 2.63
CA SER A 128 -3.19 4.29 2.25
C SER A 128 -2.26 3.57 1.27
N VAL A 129 -2.00 2.29 1.51
CA VAL A 129 -1.22 1.44 0.59
C VAL A 129 -1.95 1.31 -0.74
N LEU A 130 -3.23 0.91 -0.73
CA LEU A 130 -4.02 0.75 -1.95
C LEU A 130 -4.11 2.03 -2.78
N ALA A 131 -4.26 3.20 -2.14
CA ALA A 131 -4.25 4.49 -2.81
C ALA A 131 -2.93 4.76 -3.53
N LYS A 132 -1.79 4.41 -2.90
CA LYS A 132 -0.46 4.52 -3.53
C LYS A 132 -0.32 3.56 -4.71
N LEU A 133 -0.75 2.31 -4.54
CA LEU A 133 -0.70 1.29 -5.59
C LEU A 133 -1.56 1.68 -6.81
N SER A 134 -2.74 2.25 -6.58
CA SER A 134 -3.63 2.73 -7.66
C SER A 134 -3.02 3.90 -8.43
N ARG A 135 -2.37 4.84 -7.74
CA ARG A 135 -1.64 5.93 -8.42
C ARG A 135 -0.49 5.39 -9.27
N ALA A 136 0.27 4.43 -8.73
CA ALA A 136 1.38 3.80 -9.44
C ALA A 136 0.92 3.00 -10.67
N SER A 137 -0.23 2.32 -10.60
CA SER A 137 -0.77 1.55 -11.73
C SER A 137 -1.29 2.44 -12.86
N HIS A 138 -1.80 3.64 -12.55
CA HIS A 138 -2.22 4.63 -13.55
C HIS A 138 -1.04 5.29 -14.25
N SER A 139 0.04 5.63 -13.52
CA SER A 139 1.24 6.23 -14.13
C SER A 139 1.95 5.32 -15.13
N TRP A 140 1.72 4.00 -15.06
CA TRP A 140 2.26 3.04 -16.04
C TRP A 140 1.43 2.94 -17.33
N ARG A 141 0.16 3.42 -17.37
CA ARG A 141 -0.68 3.33 -18.57
C ARG A 141 -0.18 4.16 -19.76
N HIS A 142 0.93 4.88 -19.64
CA HIS A 142 1.61 5.57 -20.74
C HIS A 142 3.14 5.47 -20.62
N PRO A 143 3.81 4.57 -21.34
CA PRO A 143 5.03 4.94 -22.04
C PRO A 143 4.57 5.63 -23.33
N GLU A 144 4.13 6.89 -23.23
CA GLU A 144 3.88 7.64 -24.44
C GLU A 144 5.23 7.81 -25.13
N HIS A 145 5.33 7.19 -26.30
CA HIS A 145 6.21 7.48 -27.42
C HIS A 145 6.73 8.91 -27.36
N ARG A 146 7.83 9.15 -26.63
CA ARG A 146 8.67 10.32 -26.86
C ARG A 146 9.48 9.99 -28.10
N SER A 147 8.80 10.06 -29.25
CA SER A 147 9.42 9.98 -30.56
C SER A 147 10.56 10.98 -30.58
N ASP A 148 11.76 10.46 -30.74
CA ASP A 148 12.92 11.16 -31.22
C ASP A 148 12.51 11.98 -32.45
N ARG A 149 12.26 13.27 -32.24
CA ARG A 149 12.15 14.27 -33.30
C ARG A 149 13.07 15.42 -32.92
N CYS A 150 14.35 15.13 -33.01
CA CYS A 150 15.40 16.11 -33.24
C CYS A 150 16.42 15.48 -34.20
N SER A 151 15.93 15.09 -35.38
CA SER A 151 16.73 14.88 -36.58
C SER A 151 16.02 15.62 -37.70
N ASP A 152 16.81 16.28 -38.54
CA ASP A 152 16.43 17.02 -39.74
C ASP A 152 15.96 18.46 -39.54
N ALA A 153 16.93 19.32 -39.27
CA ALA A 153 17.00 20.63 -39.91
C ALA A 153 18.48 20.98 -40.17
N ASP A 154 19.13 20.13 -40.96
CA ASP A 154 20.35 20.49 -41.69
C ASP A 154 20.17 20.01 -43.14
N ASP A 155 20.68 20.80 -44.08
CA ASP A 155 20.72 20.59 -45.53
C ASP A 155 19.44 20.75 -46.39
N ARG A 156 19.30 21.97 -46.92
CA ARG A 156 18.89 22.40 -48.30
C ARG A 156 18.26 23.80 -48.16
N GLU A 157 18.74 24.89 -48.76
CA GLU A 157 19.23 25.06 -50.12
C GLU A 157 20.25 26.20 -50.22
N ALA A 158 21.40 25.90 -50.82
CA ALA A 158 22.16 26.87 -51.60
C ALA A 158 21.72 26.74 -53.06
N GLY A 159 21.33 27.84 -53.71
CA GLY A 159 21.20 27.84 -55.17
C GLY A 159 20.31 28.92 -55.79
N GLY A 160 20.93 30.06 -56.15
CA GLY A 160 20.72 30.62 -57.48
C GLY A 160 19.64 31.70 -57.68
N SER A 161 20.10 32.95 -57.70
CA SER A 161 19.93 33.91 -58.80
C SER A 161 18.56 34.04 -59.47
N LYS A 162 17.93 35.22 -59.35
CA LYS A 162 17.42 35.98 -60.51
C LYS A 162 17.16 37.45 -60.18
N GLU A 163 17.38 38.24 -61.21
CA GLU A 163 17.49 39.70 -61.32
C GLU A 163 16.17 40.50 -61.16
N ALA A 164 16.35 41.83 -61.22
CA ALA A 164 15.40 42.93 -61.44
C ALA A 164 14.59 43.38 -60.21
N LEU A 165 14.45 44.67 -59.90
CA LEU A 165 14.65 45.92 -60.63
C LEU A 165 15.02 47.02 -59.62
#